data_AF-A0A1Q4YR75-F1
#
_entry.id   AF-A0A1Q4YR75-F1
#
_cell.length_a   1.000
_cell.length_b   1.000
_cell.length_c   1.000
_cell.angle_alpha   90.00
_cell.angle_beta   90.00
_cell.angle_gamma   90.00
#
_symmetry.space_group_name_H-M   'P 1'
#
loop_
_entity.id
_entity.type
_entity.pdbx_description
1 polymer ?
#
loop_
_entity_poly.entity_id
_entity_poly.type
_entity_poly.pdbx_seq_one_letter_code
_entity_poly.pdbx_strand_id
1 'polypeptide(L)'
;MTEHEDATEYEGAVERARRYEAMAARYVKKAMAGDAGAAQLAQTFGSLAVAARMERMDWRMRVLGDQLGSVEKAMNLLRRKLPER
;
A
#
# COMPACT_ATOMS: atom_id res chain seq x y z
N MET A 1 16.81 3.94 8.55
CA MET A 1 15.53 4.43 8.03
C MET A 1 14.57 4.45 9.19
N THR A 2 14.15 5.64 9.59
CA THR A 2 13.30 5.89 10.75
C THR A 2 11.83 5.71 10.35
N GLU A 3 10.99 5.17 11.25
CA GLU A 3 9.55 4.90 11.03
C GLU A 3 8.75 6.10 10.45
N HIS A 4 9.24 7.33 10.63
CA HIS A 4 8.66 8.54 10.06
C HIS A 4 8.94 8.76 8.56
N GLU A 5 10.07 8.30 8.04
CA GLU A 5 10.37 8.37 6.60
C GLU A 5 9.43 7.43 5.82
N ASP A 6 9.23 6.22 6.32
CA ASP A 6 8.35 5.20 5.72
C ASP A 6 6.87 5.62 5.73
N ALA A 7 6.40 6.30 6.79
CA ALA A 7 5.03 6.81 6.86
C ALA A 7 4.75 7.89 5.82
N THR A 8 5.74 8.74 5.55
CA THR A 8 5.66 9.84 4.57
C THR A 8 5.68 9.31 3.13
N GLU A 9 6.52 8.31 2.86
CA GLU A 9 6.57 7.61 1.56
C GLU A 9 5.25 6.87 1.25
N TYR A 10 4.60 6.35 2.30
CA TYR A 10 3.33 5.64 2.23
C TYR A 10 2.09 6.53 2.03
N GLU A 11 2.00 7.69 2.69
CA GLU A 11 0.96 8.68 2.35
C GLU A 11 1.07 9.07 0.87
N GLY A 12 2.31 9.12 0.37
CA GLY A 12 2.62 9.20 -1.05
C GLY A 12 1.99 8.09 -1.89
N ALA A 13 2.07 6.82 -1.47
CA ALA A 13 1.50 5.68 -2.21
C ALA A 13 -0.04 5.76 -2.34
N VAL A 14 -0.75 6.13 -1.27
CA VAL A 14 -2.21 6.32 -1.31
C VAL A 14 -2.61 7.46 -2.25
N GLU A 15 -1.91 8.58 -2.15
CA GLU A 15 -2.17 9.76 -2.96
C GLU A 15 -1.85 9.50 -4.44
N ARG A 16 -0.75 8.79 -4.74
CA ARG A 16 -0.41 8.32 -6.09
C ARG A 16 -1.48 7.40 -6.66
N ALA A 17 -1.94 6.42 -5.87
CA ALA A 17 -3.01 5.52 -6.31
C ALA A 17 -4.27 6.29 -6.73
N ARG A 18 -4.74 7.22 -5.89
CA ARG A 18 -5.91 8.08 -6.19
C ARG A 18 -5.72 8.90 -7.46
N ARG A 19 -4.53 9.48 -7.65
CA ARG A 19 -4.21 10.27 -8.87
C ARG A 19 -4.27 9.40 -10.12
N TYR A 20 -3.71 8.20 -10.07
CA TYR A 20 -3.75 7.27 -11.20
C TYR A 20 -5.17 6.80 -11.51
N GLU A 21 -6.01 6.54 -10.50
CA GLU A 21 -7.42 6.23 -10.73
C GLU A 21 -8.17 7.37 -11.40
N ALA A 22 -7.95 8.60 -10.95
CA ALA A 22 -8.56 9.77 -11.56
C ALA A 22 -8.12 9.92 -13.04
N MET A 23 -6.85 9.66 -13.35
CA MET A 23 -6.35 9.65 -14.72
C MET A 23 -6.95 8.52 -15.56
N ALA A 24 -7.04 7.31 -15.01
CA ALA A 24 -7.68 6.17 -15.67
C ALA A 24 -9.14 6.50 -16.02
N ALA A 25 -9.91 7.04 -15.07
CA ALA A 25 -11.30 7.44 -15.29
C ALA A 25 -11.45 8.51 -16.38
N ARG A 26 -10.52 9.48 -16.43
CA ARG A 26 -10.49 10.51 -17.49
C ARG A 26 -10.23 9.90 -18.87
N TYR A 27 -9.29 8.97 -18.98
CA TYR A 27 -8.98 8.32 -20.25
C TYR A 27 -10.08 7.33 -20.67
N VAL A 28 -10.77 6.66 -19.75
CA VAL A 28 -11.97 5.88 -20.07
C VAL A 28 -13.02 6.77 -20.74
N LYS A 29 -13.28 7.97 -20.19
CA LYS A 29 -14.22 8.92 -20.81
C LYS A 29 -13.80 9.34 -22.22
N LYS A 30 -12.51 9.57 -22.45
CA LYS A 30 -11.98 9.90 -23.79
C LYS A 30 -12.10 8.73 -24.76
N ALA A 31 -11.84 7.50 -24.30
CA ALA A 31 -12.00 6.29 -25.11
C ALA A 31 -13.47 6.11 -25.53
N MET A 32 -14.42 6.34 -24.62
CA MET A 32 -15.86 6.33 -24.96
C MET A 32 -16.24 7.42 -25.97
N ALA A 33 -15.50 8.53 -26.02
CA ALA A 33 -15.68 9.60 -27.00
C ALA A 33 -14.99 9.32 -28.35
N GLY A 34 -14.38 8.15 -28.54
CA GLY A 34 -13.75 7.74 -29.80
C GLY A 34 -12.25 8.07 -29.92
N ASP A 35 -11.58 8.46 -28.83
CA ASP A 35 -10.13 8.65 -28.82
C ASP A 35 -9.42 7.28 -28.86
N ALA A 36 -8.84 6.97 -30.02
CA ALA A 36 -8.21 5.70 -30.34
C ALA A 36 -7.02 5.32 -29.41
N GLY A 37 -6.37 6.29 -28.76
CA GLY A 37 -5.25 6.04 -27.83
C GLY A 37 -5.65 5.99 -26.37
N ALA A 38 -6.86 6.44 -26.03
CA ALA A 38 -7.26 6.63 -24.65
C ALA A 38 -7.53 5.31 -23.90
N ALA A 39 -7.94 4.25 -24.60
CA ALA A 39 -8.18 2.94 -23.96
C ALA A 39 -6.89 2.35 -23.38
N GLN A 40 -5.78 2.44 -24.10
CA GLN A 40 -4.47 1.96 -23.63
C GLN A 40 -3.99 2.79 -22.44
N LEU A 41 -4.14 4.11 -22.50
CA LEU A 41 -3.78 4.99 -21.38
C LEU A 41 -4.63 4.72 -20.13
N ALA A 42 -5.93 4.49 -20.29
CA ALA A 42 -6.81 4.11 -19.19
C ALA A 42 -6.34 2.82 -18.50
N GLN A 43 -5.97 1.80 -19.29
CA GLN A 43 -5.42 0.55 -18.77
C GLN A 43 -4.09 0.78 -18.04
N THR A 44 -3.17 1.55 -18.62
CA THR A 44 -1.87 1.86 -18.00
C THR A 44 -2.06 2.53 -16.64
N PHE A 45 -2.89 3.57 -16.55
CA PHE A 45 -3.15 4.25 -15.29
C PHE A 45 -3.90 3.36 -14.29
N GLY A 46 -4.79 2.48 -14.76
CA GLY A 46 -5.40 1.44 -13.92
C GLY A 46 -4.36 0.52 -13.28
N SER A 47 -3.41 0.02 -14.07
CA SER A 47 -2.31 -0.83 -13.58
C SER A 47 -1.42 -0.10 -12.57
N LEU A 48 -1.10 1.17 -12.81
CA LEU A 48 -0.31 1.99 -11.88
C LEU A 48 -1.05 2.22 -10.55
N ALA A 49 -2.37 2.43 -10.58
CA ALA A 49 -3.17 2.54 -9.36
C ALA A 49 -3.16 1.25 -8.54
N VAL A 50 -3.25 0.10 -9.22
CA VAL A 50 -3.16 -1.22 -8.57
C VAL A 50 -1.78 -1.45 -7.96
N ALA A 51 -0.71 -1.12 -8.69
CA ALA A 51 0.66 -1.26 -8.18
C ALA A 51 0.90 -0.42 -6.92
N ALA A 52 0.47 0.84 -6.91
CA ALA A 52 0.58 1.72 -5.74
C ALA A 52 -0.24 1.22 -4.54
N ARG A 53 -1.36 0.53 -4.76
CA ARG A 53 -2.11 -0.13 -3.67
C ARG A 53 -1.39 -1.38 -3.14
N MET A 54 -0.76 -2.14 -4.01
CA MET A 54 0.02 -3.31 -3.61
C MET A 54 1.24 -2.91 -2.76
N GLU A 55 1.94 -1.84 -3.14
CA GLU A 55 3.02 -1.23 -2.34
C GLU A 55 2.54 -0.91 -0.92
N ARG A 56 1.34 -0.32 -0.80
CA ARG A 56 0.70 -0.06 0.49
C ARG A 56 0.38 -1.33 1.28
N MET A 57 -0.12 -2.37 0.62
CA MET A 57 -0.44 -3.64 1.30
C MET A 57 0.82 -4.34 1.80
N ASP A 58 1.88 -4.35 0.98
CA ASP A 58 3.17 -4.93 1.35
C ASP A 58 3.75 -4.23 2.59
N TRP A 59 3.74 -2.90 2.62
CA TRP A 59 4.15 -2.15 3.81
C TRP A 59 3.33 -2.51 5.05
N ARG A 60 1.99 -2.57 4.94
CA ARG A 60 1.14 -2.96 6.08
C ARG A 60 1.48 -4.35 6.60
N MET A 61 1.80 -5.28 5.70
CA MET A 61 2.19 -6.64 6.08
C MET A 61 3.52 -6.64 6.85
N ARG A 62 4.50 -5.84 6.44
CA ARG A 62 5.77 -5.69 7.16
C ARG A 62 5.56 -5.13 8.57
N VAL A 63 4.81 -4.02 8.69
CA VAL A 63 4.53 -3.39 9.99
C VAL A 63 3.80 -4.33 10.93
N LEU A 64 2.79 -5.06 10.42
CA LEU A 64 2.09 -6.05 11.22
C LEU A 64 3.00 -7.21 11.66
N GLY A 65 3.93 -7.63 10.79
CA GLY A 65 4.96 -8.61 11.12
C GLY A 65 5.88 -8.14 12.26
N ASP A 66 6.36 -6.90 12.18
CA ASP A 66 7.23 -6.31 13.21
C ASP A 66 6.49 -6.17 14.56
N GLN A 67 5.23 -5.76 14.53
CA GLN A 67 4.37 -5.70 15.71
C GLN A 67 4.15 -7.10 16.32
N LEU A 68 3.87 -8.10 15.48
CA LEU A 68 3.69 -9.48 15.93
C LEU A 68 4.96 -10.02 16.60
N GLY A 69 6.12 -9.82 15.99
CA GLY A 69 7.40 -10.22 16.57
C GLY A 69 7.71 -9.51 17.90
N SER A 70 7.29 -8.25 18.03
CA SER A 70 7.41 -7.49 19.28
C SER A 70 6.52 -8.04 20.39
N VAL A 71 5.26 -8.39 20.06
CA VAL A 71 4.32 -9.04 20.99
C VAL A 71 4.85 -10.41 21.42
N GLU A 72 5.36 -11.22 20.49
CA GLU A 72 5.93 -12.54 20.79
C GLU A 72 7.11 -12.43 21.77
N LYS A 73 8.02 -11.48 21.55
CA LYS A 73 9.13 -11.21 22.47
C LYS A 73 8.63 -10.83 23.86
N ALA A 74 7.63 -9.96 23.95
CA ALA A 74 7.03 -9.55 25.22
C ALA A 74 6.39 -10.73 25.96
N MET A 75 5.64 -11.59 25.25
CA MET A 75 5.03 -12.80 25.80
C MET A 75 6.09 -13.79 26.31
N ASN A 76 7.17 -14.00 25.54
CA ASN A 76 8.27 -14.86 25.94
C ASN A 76 8.99 -14.35 27.21
N LEU A 77 9.17 -13.03 27.32
CA LEU A 77 9.72 -12.40 28.52
C LEU A 77 8.79 -12.56 29.74
N LEU A 78 7.48 -12.39 29.56
CA LEU A 78 6.49 -12.61 30.61
C LEU A 78 6.48 -14.07 31.07
N ARG A 79 6.49 -15.03 30.15
CA ARG A 79 6.55 -16.47 30.46
C ARG A 79 7.80 -16.83 31.26
N ARG A 80 8.95 -16.26 30.92
CA ARG A 80 10.21 -16.48 31.68
C ARG A 80 10.19 -15.88 33.08
N LYS A 81 9.39 -14.83 33.31
CA LYS A 81 9.29 -14.14 34.61
C LYS A 81 8.21 -14.74 35.52
N LEU A 82 7.28 -15.52 34.97
CA LEU A 82 6.28 -16.23 35.76
C LEU A 82 6.90 -17.55 36.27
N PRO A 83 6.90 -17.81 37.58
CA PRO A 83 7.31 -19.12 38.10
C PRO A 83 6.35 -20.18 37.57
N GLU A 84 6.89 -21.31 37.09
CA GLU A 84 6.09 -22.50 36.84
C GLU A 84 5.40 -22.87 38.15
N ARG A 85 4.06 -22.80 38.15
CA ARG A 85 3.21 -23.19 39.27
C ARG A 85 2.83 -24.65 39.14
#